data_AF-A0A3P7JE79-F1
#
_entry.id   AF-A0A3P7JE79-F1
#
_cell.length_a   1.000
_cell.length_b   1.000
_cell.length_c   1.000
_cell.angle_alpha   90.00
_cell.angle_beta   90.00
_cell.angle_gamma   90.00
#
_symmetry.space_group_name_H-M   'P 1'
#
loop_
_entity.id
_entity.type
_entity.pdbx_description
1 polymer ?
#
loop_
_entity_poly.entity_id
_entity_poly.type
_entity_poly.pdbx_seq_one_letter_code
_entity_poly.pdbx_strand_id
1 'polypeptide(L)'
;MHHDIRLLSYLMLMKLAMLCPNQLVQRLDKICESLKDMHHDIRLLSYLMLMKLALLCPNQLVQRLDKICESLKTQLQIKPKTNAVKQEIDKQDELKRAVIRVVLALQKIPDAERHQQLADVAAMMRSSAELRALTEIVQRDAMRTFAAGDVPMETI
;
A
#
# COMPACT_ATOMS: atom_id res chain seq x y z
N MET A 1 8.12 13.36 15.41
CA MET A 1 8.25 14.27 14.24
C MET A 1 7.88 13.63 12.90
N HIS A 2 8.53 12.56 12.40
CA HIS A 2 8.10 11.91 11.14
C HIS A 2 6.78 11.12 11.24
N HIS A 3 6.40 10.71 12.46
CA HIS A 3 5.15 10.00 12.73
C HIS A 3 3.95 10.97 12.78
N ASP A 4 4.15 12.20 13.26
CA ASP A 4 3.12 13.21 13.47
C ASP A 4 2.70 13.91 12.17
N ILE A 5 3.65 14.16 11.26
CA ILE A 5 3.35 14.70 9.92
C ILE A 5 2.57 13.68 9.10
N ARG A 6 2.90 12.38 9.21
CA ARG A 6 2.12 11.30 8.60
C ARG A 6 0.73 11.22 9.23
N LEU A 7 0.60 11.35 10.55
CA LEU A 7 -0.71 11.34 11.22
C LEU A 7 -1.57 12.55 10.81
N LEU A 8 -1.01 13.76 10.74
CA LEU A 8 -1.75 14.98 10.35
C LEU A 8 -2.16 14.98 8.87
N SER A 9 -1.26 14.63 7.97
CA SER A 9 -1.58 14.51 6.54
C SER A 9 -2.63 13.42 6.30
N TYR A 10 -2.54 12.31 7.04
CA TYR A 10 -3.50 11.21 6.98
C TYR A 10 -4.86 11.55 7.60
N LEU A 11 -4.89 12.28 8.72
CA LEU A 11 -6.13 12.73 9.37
C LEU A 11 -6.83 13.80 8.53
N MET A 12 -6.07 14.67 7.85
CA MET A 12 -6.60 15.71 6.96
C MET A 12 -7.11 15.12 5.63
N LEU A 13 -6.41 14.13 5.05
CA LEU A 13 -6.87 13.40 3.86
C LEU A 13 -8.01 12.42 4.13
N MET A 14 -8.04 11.72 5.28
CA MET A 14 -9.19 10.89 5.68
C MET A 14 -10.44 11.73 5.92
N LYS A 15 -10.33 12.89 6.59
CA LYS A 15 -11.46 13.82 6.73
C LYS A 15 -11.97 14.32 5.37
N LEU A 16 -11.08 14.57 4.41
CA LEU A 16 -11.46 14.94 3.05
C LEU A 16 -12.13 13.79 2.27
N ALA A 17 -11.63 12.57 2.38
CA ALA A 17 -12.17 11.38 1.70
C ALA A 17 -13.59 11.03 2.17
N MET A 18 -13.93 11.32 3.43
CA MET A 18 -15.21 10.98 4.06
C MET A 18 -16.28 12.07 3.93
N LEU A 19 -15.97 13.27 3.42
CA LEU A 19 -16.92 14.39 3.43
C LEU A 19 -17.99 14.37 2.33
N CYS A 20 -17.76 13.68 1.19
CA CYS A 20 -18.72 13.64 0.07
C CYS A 20 -18.65 12.31 -0.72
N PRO A 21 -19.61 11.38 -0.57
CA PRO A 21 -19.65 10.15 -1.37
C PRO A 21 -19.77 10.41 -2.89
N ASN A 22 -20.36 11.54 -3.30
CA ASN A 22 -20.57 11.88 -4.72
C ASN A 22 -19.29 12.15 -5.52
N GLN A 23 -18.14 12.38 -4.87
CA GLN A 23 -16.85 12.59 -5.56
C GLN A 23 -15.86 11.42 -5.37
N LEU A 24 -16.34 10.30 -4.81
CA LEU A 24 -15.47 9.18 -4.50
C LEU A 24 -14.81 8.58 -5.74
N VAL A 25 -15.56 8.43 -6.84
CA VAL A 25 -15.06 7.84 -8.10
C VAL A 25 -13.94 8.70 -8.71
N GLN A 26 -14.16 10.01 -8.85
CA GLN A 26 -13.15 10.93 -9.40
C GLN A 26 -11.87 10.96 -8.55
N ARG A 27 -12.00 10.85 -7.23
CA ARG A 27 -10.86 10.78 -6.32
C ARG A 27 -10.12 9.45 -6.41
N LEU A 28 -10.84 8.33 -6.55
CA LEU A 28 -10.21 7.03 -6.79
C LEU A 28 -9.39 7.04 -8.08
N ASP A 29 -9.93 7.63 -9.14
CA ASP A 29 -9.22 7.76 -10.42
C ASP A 29 -7.93 8.60 -10.24
N LYS A 30 -8.01 9.73 -9.54
CA LYS A 30 -6.83 10.56 -9.22
C LYS A 30 -5.78 9.83 -8.36
N ILE A 31 -6.22 9.02 -7.39
CA ILE A 31 -5.30 8.20 -6.58
C ILE A 31 -4.61 7.16 -7.47
N CYS A 32 -5.36 6.49 -8.35
CA CYS A 32 -4.78 5.53 -9.30
C CYS A 32 -3.76 6.18 -10.24
N GLU A 33 -4.01 7.41 -10.70
CA GLU A 33 -3.06 8.20 -11.49
C GLU A 33 -1.79 8.51 -10.70
N SER A 34 -1.92 8.90 -9.42
CA SER A 34 -0.77 9.21 -8.57
C SER A 34 0.13 8.00 -8.23
N LEU A 35 -0.33 6.76 -8.45
CA LEU A 35 0.53 5.58 -8.34
C LEU A 35 1.64 5.55 -9.40
N LYS A 36 1.43 6.26 -10.51
CA LYS A 36 2.37 6.40 -11.62
C LYS A 36 3.22 7.68 -11.51
N ASP A 37 3.09 8.44 -10.42
CA ASP A 37 3.83 9.68 -10.22
C ASP A 37 5.35 9.42 -10.09
N MET A 38 6.16 10.37 -10.55
CA MET A 38 7.61 10.27 -10.51
C MET A 38 8.16 10.40 -9.08
N HIS A 39 7.48 11.17 -8.22
CA HIS A 39 7.90 11.45 -6.85
C HIS A 39 7.65 10.26 -5.92
N HIS A 40 8.69 9.88 -5.16
CA HIS A 40 8.68 8.78 -4.19
C HIS A 40 7.61 8.97 -3.10
N ASP A 41 7.58 10.15 -2.48
CA ASP A 41 6.70 10.43 -1.34
C ASP A 41 5.22 10.45 -1.73
N ILE A 42 4.92 10.93 -2.95
CA ILE A 42 3.56 10.90 -3.51
C ILE A 42 3.11 9.45 -3.67
N ARG A 43 3.92 8.60 -4.30
CA ARG A 43 3.59 7.17 -4.46
C ARG A 43 3.39 6.46 -3.12
N LEU A 44 4.26 6.71 -2.14
CA LEU A 44 4.10 6.14 -0.79
C LEU A 44 2.79 6.55 -0.14
N LEU A 45 2.43 7.84 -0.23
CA LEU A 45 1.16 8.34 0.29
C LEU A 45 -0.02 7.69 -0.43
N SER A 46 0.06 7.53 -1.75
CA SER A 46 -1.00 6.91 -2.55
C SER A 46 -1.22 5.44 -2.20
N TYR A 47 -0.16 4.64 -2.00
CA TYR A 47 -0.31 3.26 -1.51
C TYR A 47 -0.92 3.21 -0.11
N LEU A 48 -0.53 4.14 0.76
CA LEU A 48 -1.09 4.25 2.09
C LEU A 48 -2.60 4.57 2.05
N MET A 49 -3.02 5.48 1.17
CA MET A 49 -4.43 5.79 0.94
C MET A 49 -5.19 4.61 0.34
N LEU A 50 -4.57 3.86 -0.57
CA LEU A 50 -5.15 2.69 -1.21
C LEU A 50 -5.51 1.61 -0.18
N MET A 51 -4.63 1.37 0.80
CA MET A 51 -4.92 0.46 1.92
C MET A 51 -6.11 0.92 2.77
N LYS A 52 -6.29 2.24 2.96
CA LYS A 52 -7.45 2.76 3.69
C LYS A 52 -8.73 2.61 2.90
N LEU A 53 -8.69 2.86 1.59
CA LEU A 53 -9.84 2.71 0.71
C LEU A 53 -10.31 1.26 0.61
N ALA A 54 -9.40 0.29 0.69
CA ALA A 54 -9.75 -1.13 0.78
C ALA A 54 -10.68 -1.45 1.96
N LEU A 55 -10.58 -0.67 3.06
CA LEU A 55 -11.42 -0.82 4.24
C LEU A 55 -12.70 0.02 4.16
N LEU A 56 -12.61 1.24 3.61
CA LEU A 56 -13.72 2.19 3.61
C LEU A 56 -14.72 1.95 2.47
N CYS A 57 -14.23 1.61 1.28
CA CYS A 57 -15.03 1.53 0.05
C CYS A 57 -14.57 0.35 -0.83
N PRO A 58 -14.64 -0.90 -0.32
CA PRO A 58 -14.11 -2.08 -1.00
C PRO A 58 -14.74 -2.29 -2.38
N ASN A 59 -16.05 -2.11 -2.51
CA ASN A 59 -16.78 -2.36 -3.76
C ASN A 59 -16.30 -1.46 -4.90
N GLN A 60 -16.09 -0.17 -4.63
CA GLN A 60 -15.63 0.81 -5.61
C GLN A 60 -14.15 0.57 -5.97
N LEU A 61 -13.38 0.05 -5.02
CA LEU A 61 -11.99 -0.29 -5.27
C LEU A 61 -11.84 -1.53 -6.15
N VAL A 62 -12.68 -2.55 -5.92
CA VAL A 62 -12.74 -3.77 -6.74
C VAL A 62 -13.04 -3.44 -8.21
N GLN A 63 -13.91 -2.46 -8.49
CA GLN A 63 -14.18 -1.98 -9.86
C GLN A 63 -12.98 -1.33 -10.57
N ARG A 64 -11.91 -1.00 -9.84
CA ARG A 64 -10.68 -0.39 -10.37
C ARG A 64 -9.46 -1.30 -10.22
N LEU A 65 -9.68 -2.53 -9.75
CA LEU A 65 -8.62 -3.43 -9.33
C LEU A 65 -7.65 -3.75 -10.47
N ASP A 66 -8.13 -3.80 -11.71
CA ASP A 66 -7.28 -4.04 -12.88
C ASP A 66 -6.20 -2.96 -13.04
N LYS A 67 -6.60 -1.68 -13.09
CA LYS A 67 -5.66 -0.54 -13.22
C LYS A 67 -4.70 -0.46 -12.03
N ILE A 68 -5.20 -0.76 -10.84
CA ILE A 68 -4.40 -0.77 -9.61
C ILE A 68 -3.35 -1.88 -9.72
N CYS A 69 -3.78 -3.12 -10.00
CA CYS A 69 -2.89 -4.28 -10.06
C CYS A 69 -1.81 -4.10 -11.13
N GLU A 70 -2.15 -3.54 -12.30
CA GLU A 70 -1.16 -3.17 -13.31
C GLU A 70 -0.06 -2.27 -12.72
N SER A 71 -0.43 -1.19 -12.02
CA SER A 71 0.53 -0.28 -11.38
C SER A 71 1.36 -0.98 -10.31
N LEU A 72 0.76 -1.89 -9.52
CA LEU A 72 1.49 -2.65 -8.50
C LEU A 72 2.49 -3.62 -9.15
N LYS A 73 2.10 -4.30 -10.24
CA LYS A 73 2.97 -5.20 -11.01
C LYS A 73 4.19 -4.45 -11.52
N THR A 74 3.97 -3.31 -12.18
CA THR A 74 5.07 -2.47 -12.71
C THR A 74 6.06 -2.11 -11.61
N GLN A 75 5.56 -1.69 -10.44
CA GLN A 75 6.41 -1.20 -9.35
C GLN A 75 7.23 -2.31 -8.69
N LEU A 76 6.67 -3.53 -8.55
CA LEU A 76 7.40 -4.69 -8.06
C LEU A 76 8.49 -5.19 -9.03
N GLN A 77 8.33 -4.92 -10.33
CA GLN A 77 9.29 -5.32 -11.36
C GLN A 77 10.42 -4.31 -11.57
N ILE A 78 10.35 -3.11 -10.97
CA ILE A 78 11.44 -2.14 -11.04
C ILE A 78 12.68 -2.74 -10.38
N LYS A 79 13.74 -2.86 -11.18
CA LYS A 79 15.07 -3.26 -10.71
C LYS A 79 15.93 -2.02 -10.48
N PRO A 80 16.75 -2.00 -9.42
CA PRO A 80 17.72 -0.93 -9.24
C PRO A 80 18.71 -0.91 -10.40
N LYS A 81 19.15 0.29 -10.78
CA LYS A 81 20.20 0.47 -11.79
C LYS A 81 21.52 -0.07 -11.25
N THR A 82 22.41 -0.52 -12.14
CA THR A 82 23.73 -1.06 -11.76
C THR A 82 24.59 -0.06 -10.98
N ASN A 83 24.36 1.24 -11.17
CA ASN A 83 25.04 2.34 -10.50
C ASN A 83 24.18 3.01 -9.42
N ALA A 84 23.07 2.40 -9.00
CA ALA A 84 22.19 2.98 -8.00
C ALA A 84 22.94 3.07 -6.66
N VAL A 85 22.92 4.26 -6.05
CA VAL A 85 23.49 4.44 -4.71
C VAL A 85 22.57 3.80 -3.68
N LYS A 86 23.12 3.43 -2.51
CA LYS A 86 22.37 2.76 -1.44
C LYS A 86 21.03 3.44 -1.12
N GLN A 87 21.01 4.77 -1.07
CA GLN A 87 19.80 5.55 -0.81
C GLN A 87 18.68 5.32 -1.85
N GLU A 88 19.03 5.11 -3.11
CA GLU A 88 18.04 4.87 -4.18
C GLU A 88 17.49 3.44 -4.10
N ILE A 89 18.34 2.48 -3.75
CA ILE A 89 17.93 1.09 -3.49
C ILE A 89 16.97 1.05 -2.31
N ASP A 90 17.31 1.70 -1.20
CA ASP A 90 16.49 1.76 0.01
C ASP A 90 15.10 2.37 -0.28
N LYS A 91 15.03 3.42 -1.13
CA LYS A 91 13.76 4.01 -1.59
C LYS A 91 12.93 3.03 -2.42
N GLN A 92 13.56 2.31 -3.35
CA GLN A 92 12.84 1.30 -4.14
C GLN A 92 12.30 0.17 -3.26
N ASP A 93 13.09 -0.30 -2.30
CA ASP A 93 12.66 -1.33 -1.36
C ASP A 93 11.53 -0.86 -0.44
N GLU A 94 11.53 0.41 -0.04
CA GLU A 94 10.42 1.01 0.70
C GLU A 94 9.12 1.01 -0.12
N LEU A 95 9.18 1.37 -1.41
CA LEU A 95 8.03 1.30 -2.31
C LEU A 95 7.55 -0.15 -2.50
N LYS A 96 8.47 -1.11 -2.68
CA LYS A 96 8.11 -2.53 -2.78
C LYS A 96 7.39 -3.02 -1.52
N ARG A 97 7.89 -2.69 -0.34
CA ARG A 97 7.21 -3.01 0.94
C ARG A 97 5.83 -2.36 1.03
N ALA A 98 5.68 -1.10 0.59
CA ALA A 98 4.38 -0.42 0.56
C ALA A 98 3.38 -1.11 -0.38
N VAL A 99 3.83 -1.51 -1.58
CA VAL A 99 3.01 -2.27 -2.54
C VAL A 99 2.59 -3.62 -1.95
N ILE A 100 3.51 -4.35 -1.32
CA ILE A 100 3.19 -5.63 -0.67
C ILE A 100 2.09 -5.45 0.38
N ARG A 101 2.17 -4.39 1.21
CA ARG A 101 1.10 -4.10 2.18
C ARG A 101 -0.25 -3.84 1.51
N VAL A 102 -0.26 -3.12 0.38
CA VAL A 102 -1.47 -2.91 -0.42
C VAL A 102 -2.03 -4.24 -0.92
N VAL A 103 -1.22 -5.10 -1.53
CA VAL A 103 -1.67 -6.39 -2.06
C VAL A 103 -2.30 -7.24 -0.95
N LEU A 104 -1.64 -7.31 0.21
CA LEU A 104 -2.17 -8.00 1.39
C LEU A 104 -3.47 -7.39 1.91
N ALA A 105 -3.65 -6.07 1.80
CA ALA A 105 -4.91 -5.41 2.17
C ALA A 105 -6.02 -5.69 1.15
N LEU A 106 -5.71 -5.68 -0.15
CA LEU A 106 -6.65 -6.02 -1.22
C LEU A 106 -7.12 -7.47 -1.14
N GLN A 107 -6.24 -8.41 -0.79
CA GLN A 107 -6.59 -9.81 -0.58
C GLN A 107 -7.57 -10.06 0.58
N LYS A 108 -7.72 -9.10 1.50
CA LYS A 108 -8.70 -9.16 2.59
C LYS A 108 -10.09 -8.69 2.17
N ILE A 109 -10.23 -8.09 0.99
CA ILE A 109 -11.54 -7.67 0.46
C ILE A 109 -12.30 -8.92 0.00
N PRO A 110 -13.54 -9.14 0.46
CA PRO A 110 -14.38 -10.24 -0.03
C PRO A 110 -14.49 -10.22 -1.56
N ASP A 111 -14.44 -11.40 -2.19
CA ASP A 111 -14.48 -11.60 -3.65
C ASP A 111 -13.31 -11.02 -4.47
N ALA A 112 -12.40 -10.24 -3.87
CA ALA A 112 -11.26 -9.67 -4.60
C ALA A 112 -10.28 -10.75 -5.10
N GLU A 113 -10.19 -11.89 -4.41
CA GLU A 113 -9.36 -13.04 -4.84
C GLU A 113 -9.79 -13.66 -6.17
N ARG A 114 -11.06 -13.47 -6.58
CA ARG A 114 -11.57 -13.95 -7.87
C ARG A 114 -11.05 -13.11 -9.04
N HIS A 115 -10.52 -11.92 -8.78
CA HIS A 115 -9.91 -11.11 -9.82
C HIS A 115 -8.53 -11.65 -10.19
N GLN A 116 -8.43 -12.19 -11.40
CA GLN A 116 -7.21 -12.78 -11.94
C GLN A 116 -5.99 -11.86 -11.79
N GLN A 117 -6.16 -10.55 -11.98
CA GLN A 117 -5.06 -9.61 -11.87
C GLN A 117 -4.44 -9.56 -10.47
N LEU A 118 -5.25 -9.64 -9.42
CA LEU A 118 -4.76 -9.68 -8.04
C LEU A 118 -4.07 -11.02 -7.75
N ALA A 119 -4.65 -12.12 -8.23
CA ALA A 119 -4.06 -13.45 -8.13
C ALA A 119 -2.67 -13.51 -8.79
N ASP A 120 -2.50 -12.89 -9.97
CA ASP A 120 -1.22 -12.82 -10.66
C ASP A 120 -0.17 -12.02 -9.88
N VAL A 121 -0.54 -10.87 -9.30
CA VAL A 121 0.37 -10.08 -8.45
C VAL A 121 0.82 -10.92 -7.25
N ALA A 122 -0.12 -11.60 -6.60
CA ALA A 122 0.18 -12.48 -5.48
C ALA A 122 1.04 -13.69 -5.87
N ALA A 123 0.85 -14.24 -7.07
CA ALA A 123 1.72 -15.29 -7.60
C ALA A 123 3.15 -14.78 -7.85
N MET A 124 3.29 -13.57 -8.40
CA MET A 124 4.60 -12.92 -8.61
C MET A 124 5.34 -12.65 -7.31
N MET A 125 4.64 -12.22 -6.25
CA MET A 125 5.23 -12.06 -4.92
C MET A 125 5.76 -13.39 -4.36
N ARG A 126 5.13 -14.52 -4.70
CA ARG A 126 5.57 -15.87 -4.30
C ARG A 126 6.69 -16.44 -5.18
N SER A 127 6.78 -16.05 -6.45
CA SER A 127 7.78 -16.58 -7.36
C SER A 127 9.17 -15.96 -7.17
N SER A 128 9.26 -14.69 -6.76
CA SER A 128 10.53 -14.01 -6.50
C SER A 128 11.01 -14.23 -5.06
N ALA A 129 12.25 -14.73 -4.89
CA ALA A 129 12.85 -14.90 -3.56
C ALA A 129 12.98 -13.57 -2.80
N GLU A 130 13.32 -12.50 -3.52
CA GLU A 130 13.41 -11.14 -2.99
C GLU A 130 12.05 -10.65 -2.46
N LEU A 131 10.99 -10.78 -3.29
CA LEU A 131 9.66 -10.33 -2.91
C LEU A 131 9.07 -11.18 -1.77
N ARG A 132 9.38 -12.48 -1.73
CA ARG A 132 9.02 -13.35 -0.60
C ARG A 132 9.66 -12.86 0.70
N ALA A 133 10.96 -12.59 0.69
CA ALA A 133 11.66 -12.08 1.87
C ALA A 133 11.07 -10.74 2.35
N LEU A 134 10.78 -9.81 1.43
CA LEU A 134 10.10 -8.56 1.78
C LEU A 134 8.68 -8.78 2.31
N THR A 135 7.95 -9.78 1.80
CA THR A 135 6.61 -10.15 2.27
C THR A 135 6.64 -10.65 3.70
N GLU A 136 7.60 -11.51 4.05
CA GLU A 136 7.79 -11.98 5.42
C GLU A 136 8.11 -10.83 6.37
N ILE A 137 8.99 -9.91 5.98
CA ILE A 137 9.34 -8.72 6.77
C ILE A 137 8.07 -7.90 7.03
N VAL A 138 7.31 -7.60 5.99
CA VAL A 138 6.07 -6.83 6.10
C VAL A 138 5.05 -7.50 7.01
N GLN A 139 4.90 -8.82 6.93
CA GLN A 139 3.99 -9.58 7.80
C GLN A 139 4.44 -9.57 9.27
N ARG A 140 5.75 -9.70 9.53
CA ARG A 140 6.31 -9.58 10.90
C ARG A 140 6.13 -8.18 11.47
N ASP A 141 6.37 -7.14 10.68
CA ASP A 141 6.18 -5.75 11.10
C ASP A 141 4.72 -5.46 11.45
N ALA A 142 3.79 -6.00 10.67
CA ALA A 142 2.37 -5.91 10.99
C ALA A 142 2.06 -6.52 12.35
N MET A 143 2.55 -7.74 12.64
CA MET A 143 2.36 -8.42 13.92
C MET A 143 2.95 -7.63 15.12
N ARG A 144 4.13 -7.02 14.95
CA ARG A 144 4.77 -6.21 16.00
C ARG A 144 4.00 -4.94 16.34
N THR A 145 3.34 -4.34 15.35
CA THR A 145 2.50 -3.15 15.56
C THR A 145 1.29 -3.47 16.45
N PHE A 146 0.79 -4.70 16.42
CA PHE A 146 -0.30 -5.16 17.31
C PHE A 146 0.22 -5.62 18.68
N ALA A 147 1.42 -6.19 18.77
CA ALA A 147 2.01 -6.66 20.03
C ALA A 147 2.48 -5.52 20.97
N ALA A 148 2.81 -4.34 20.43
CA ALA A 148 3.20 -3.18 21.23
C ALA A 148 2.01 -2.44 21.89
N GLY A 149 0.77 -2.92 21.69
CA GLY A 149 -0.45 -2.37 22.29
C GLY A 149 -0.75 -2.87 23.71
N ASP A 150 -0.05 -3.91 24.19
CA ASP A 150 -0.16 -4.43 25.55
C ASP A 150 1.10 -4.04 26.36
N VAL A 151 1.17 -2.78 26.78
CA VAL A 151 1.93 -2.46 27.99
C VAL A 151 0.89 -2.33 29.10
N PRO A 152 0.73 -3.33 29.98
CA PRO A 152 -0.12 -3.15 31.16
C PRO A 152 0.43 -1.95 31.93
N MET A 153 -0.41 -0.95 32.14
CA MET A 153 -0.10 0.18 32.99
C MET A 153 0.07 -0.39 34.41
N GLU A 154 1.32 -0.60 34.84
CA GLU A 154 1.62 -0.92 36.22
C GLU A 154 1.11 0.24 37.08
N THR A 155 0.07 -0.06 37.85
CA THR A 155 -0.52 0.86 38.82
C THR A 155 0.45 0.95 39.99
N ILE A 156 1.03 2.13 40.17
CA ILE A 156 1.65 2.56 41.44
C ILE A 156 0.77 3.66 42.01
#